data_AF-A0ABD5Q3N5-F1
#
_entry.id   AF-A0ABD5Q3N5-F1
#
_cell.length_a   1.000
_cell.length_b   1.000
_cell.length_c   1.000
_cell.angle_alpha   90.00
_cell.angle_beta   90.00
_cell.angle_gamma   90.00
#
_symmetry.space_group_name_H-M   'P 1'
#
loop_
_entity.id
_entity.type
_entity.pdbx_description
1 polymer ?
#
loop_
_entity_poly.entity_id
_entity_poly.type
_entity_poly.pdbx_seq_one_letter_code
_entity_poly.pdbx_strand_id
1 'polypeptide(L)'
;MNWYAALRPRRSLVLPLLAVAVPALYFVYRDAAMGCPSARPCLGAAHAGYALVGLAGAYLAAVVVLAFADASALASHHPYARLAFRPTDRTLAVLGVFGAATATYLLATLVATVPGWLDLVLAPFGLVLALPFAVSYAGMVVVTDALLSEPPTRVQTVVVAVSLALTAVWVFALATGTAGLLGSWLPASAESR
;
A
#
# COMPACT_ATOMS: atom_id res chain seq x y z
N MET A 1 27.62 -1.87 -12.57
CA MET A 1 26.66 -1.48 -11.52
C MET A 1 26.89 -2.38 -10.31
N ASN A 2 27.12 -1.84 -9.12
CA ASN A 2 27.38 -2.67 -7.93
C ASN A 2 26.05 -3.15 -7.34
N TRP A 3 25.64 -4.39 -7.66
CA TRP A 3 24.34 -4.95 -7.29
C TRP A 3 24.11 -4.98 -5.77
N TYR A 4 25.14 -5.25 -4.98
CA TYR A 4 25.06 -5.20 -3.53
C TYR A 4 24.72 -3.81 -3.00
N ALA A 5 25.21 -2.75 -3.66
CA ALA A 5 24.84 -1.39 -3.29
C ALA A 5 23.37 -1.09 -3.64
N ALA A 6 22.86 -1.62 -4.75
CA ALA A 6 21.47 -1.45 -5.18
C ALA A 6 20.46 -2.14 -4.26
N LEU A 7 20.83 -3.28 -3.66
CA LEU A 7 20.00 -4.03 -2.72
C LEU A 7 19.96 -3.43 -1.31
N ARG A 8 20.78 -2.42 -0.99
CA ARG A 8 20.73 -1.77 0.32
C ARG A 8 19.40 -1.06 0.52
N PRO A 9 18.76 -1.17 1.70
CA PRO A 9 17.55 -0.42 2.03
C PRO A 9 17.79 1.09 1.86
N ARG A 10 16.91 1.75 1.11
CA ARG A 10 16.97 3.19 0.82
C ARG A 10 15.57 3.78 0.85
N ARG A 11 15.48 5.05 1.25
CA ARG A 11 14.21 5.80 1.31
C ARG A 11 13.49 5.87 -0.06
N SER A 12 14.26 5.89 -1.15
CA SER A 12 13.74 5.93 -2.52
C SER A 12 13.00 4.65 -2.95
N LEU A 13 13.17 3.54 -2.22
CA LEU A 13 12.51 2.27 -2.51
C LEU A 13 11.11 2.18 -1.88
N VAL A 14 10.76 3.06 -0.95
CA VAL A 14 9.52 2.95 -0.16
C VAL A 14 8.28 2.99 -1.03
N LEU A 15 8.16 3.99 -1.90
CA LEU A 15 7.02 4.13 -2.81
C LEU A 15 6.90 2.96 -3.80
N PRO A 16 7.94 2.60 -4.58
CA PRO A 16 7.82 1.47 -5.52
C PRO A 16 7.62 0.14 -4.80
N LEU A 17 8.19 -0.05 -3.60
CA LEU A 17 7.92 -1.22 -2.78
C LEU A 17 6.44 -1.30 -2.39
N LEU A 18 5.86 -0.22 -1.87
CA LEU A 18 4.44 -0.18 -1.49
C LEU A 18 3.53 -0.48 -2.69
N ALA A 19 3.80 0.14 -3.84
CA ALA A 19 3.01 -0.03 -5.05
C ALA A 19 2.96 -1.48 -5.56
N VAL A 20 4.01 -2.28 -5.29
CA VAL A 20 4.07 -3.69 -5.68
C VAL A 20 3.66 -4.64 -4.55
N ALA A 21 4.07 -4.34 -3.31
CA ALA A 21 3.82 -5.19 -2.15
C ALA A 21 2.34 -5.23 -1.78
N VAL A 22 1.62 -4.11 -1.88
CA VAL A 22 0.19 -4.07 -1.51
C VAL A 22 -0.66 -4.98 -2.41
N PRO A 23 -0.57 -4.91 -3.76
CA PRO A 23 -1.24 -5.89 -4.62
C PRO A 23 -0.78 -7.33 -4.37
N ALA A 24 0.53 -7.57 -4.22
CA ALA A 24 1.06 -8.91 -4.02
C ALA A 24 0.51 -9.56 -2.75
N LEU A 25 0.51 -8.83 -1.63
CA LEU A 25 -0.03 -9.30 -0.35
C LEU A 25 -1.55 -9.50 -0.42
N TYR A 26 -2.28 -8.64 -1.13
CA TYR A 26 -3.71 -8.81 -1.32
C TYR A 26 -4.04 -10.14 -2.00
N PHE A 27 -3.32 -10.52 -3.06
CA PHE A 27 -3.59 -11.79 -3.74
C PHE A 27 -3.22 -13.00 -2.89
N VAL A 28 -2.14 -12.93 -2.10
CA VAL A 28 -1.82 -13.99 -1.12
C VAL A 28 -2.93 -14.12 -0.09
N TYR A 29 -3.44 -13.00 0.43
CA TYR A 29 -4.54 -13.01 1.40
C TYR A 29 -5.85 -13.51 0.79
N ARG A 30 -6.18 -13.07 -0.43
CA ARG A 30 -7.39 -13.48 -1.15
C ARG A 30 -7.39 -14.99 -1.41
N ASP A 31 -6.25 -15.54 -1.81
CA ASP A 31 -6.08 -16.98 -2.00
C ASP A 31 -6.29 -17.74 -0.69
N ALA A 32 -5.66 -17.27 0.40
CA ALA A 32 -5.83 -17.83 1.73
C ALA A 32 -7.30 -17.81 2.20
N ALA A 33 -8.04 -16.74 1.91
CA ALA A 33 -9.44 -16.59 2.28
C ALA A 33 -10.38 -17.50 1.47
N MET A 34 -10.14 -17.65 0.16
CA MET A 34 -10.95 -18.49 -0.73
C MET A 34 -10.76 -19.98 -0.46
N GLY A 35 -9.56 -20.39 -0.04
CA GLY A 35 -9.22 -21.78 0.24
C GLY A 35 -9.61 -22.28 1.64
N CYS A 36 -10.25 -21.47 2.46
CA CYS A 36 -10.42 -21.76 3.89
C CYS A 36 -11.76 -22.46 4.21
N PRO A 37 -11.76 -23.74 4.64
CA PRO A 37 -12.94 -24.36 5.19
C PRO A 37 -13.27 -23.76 6.56
N SER A 38 -14.55 -23.60 6.86
CA SER A 38 -15.12 -22.90 8.03
C SER A 38 -14.67 -23.40 9.42
N ALA A 39 -13.83 -24.43 9.51
CA ALA A 39 -13.37 -25.05 10.76
C ALA A 39 -11.84 -25.05 10.95
N ARG A 40 -11.05 -24.36 10.11
CA ARG A 40 -9.58 -24.29 10.25
C ARG A 40 -9.04 -22.85 10.21
N PRO A 41 -7.92 -22.56 10.87
CA PRO A 41 -7.26 -21.26 10.76
C PRO A 41 -6.77 -21.04 9.32
N CYS A 42 -7.19 -19.93 8.71
CA CYS A 42 -6.93 -19.63 7.30
C CYS A 42 -5.47 -19.25 7.00
N LEU A 43 -4.73 -18.77 8.01
CA LEU A 43 -3.32 -18.38 7.91
C LEU A 43 -2.39 -19.49 8.42
N GLY A 44 -2.16 -20.49 7.57
CA GLY A 44 -1.14 -21.52 7.79
C GLY A 44 0.28 -21.04 7.42
N ALA A 45 1.30 -21.80 7.84
CA ALA A 45 2.72 -21.51 7.57
C ALA A 45 3.04 -21.35 6.07
N ALA A 46 2.29 -22.04 5.19
CA ALA A 46 2.44 -21.91 3.74
C ALA A 46 2.11 -20.50 3.22
N HIS A 47 1.00 -19.91 3.68
CA HIS A 47 0.61 -18.55 3.28
C HIS A 47 1.54 -17.48 3.86
N ALA A 48 2.09 -17.71 5.07
CA ALA A 48 3.16 -16.88 5.60
C ALA A 48 4.41 -16.94 4.69
N GLY A 49 4.77 -18.14 4.21
CA GLY A 49 5.83 -18.32 3.22
C GLY A 49 5.56 -17.56 1.91
N TYR A 50 4.35 -17.66 1.36
CA TYR A 50 3.96 -16.91 0.16
C TYR A 50 3.99 -15.40 0.37
N ALA A 51 3.57 -14.91 1.54
CA ALA A 51 3.66 -13.49 1.87
C ALA A 51 5.12 -13.02 1.92
N LEU A 52 6.03 -13.82 2.51
CA LEU A 52 7.46 -13.51 2.54
C LEU A 52 8.08 -13.51 1.14
N VAL A 53 7.75 -14.51 0.31
CA VAL A 53 8.21 -14.56 -1.09
C VAL A 53 7.65 -13.38 -1.89
N GLY A 54 6.37 -13.04 -1.69
CA GLY A 54 5.73 -11.89 -2.31
C GLY A 54 6.40 -10.56 -1.92
N LEU A 55 6.74 -10.39 -0.64
CA LEU A 55 7.49 -9.23 -0.14
C LEU A 55 8.91 -9.16 -0.72
N ALA A 56 9.63 -10.29 -0.74
CA ALA A 56 10.96 -10.35 -1.33
C ALA A 56 10.92 -10.02 -2.84
N GLY A 57 9.95 -10.58 -3.56
CA GLY A 57 9.70 -10.29 -4.97
C GLY A 57 9.34 -8.82 -5.21
N ALA A 58 8.48 -8.25 -4.36
CA ALA A 58 8.13 -6.83 -4.43
C ALA A 58 9.34 -5.92 -4.18
N TYR A 59 10.22 -6.28 -3.24
CA TYR A 59 11.46 -5.56 -3.00
C TYR A 59 12.40 -5.61 -4.20
N LEU A 60 12.59 -6.78 -4.80
CA LEU A 60 13.39 -6.93 -6.01
C LEU A 60 12.80 -6.14 -7.17
N ALA A 61 11.48 -6.19 -7.38
CA ALA A 61 10.78 -5.41 -8.39
C ALA A 61 10.98 -3.91 -8.16
N ALA A 62 10.90 -3.42 -6.92
CA ALA A 62 11.14 -2.04 -6.58
C ALA A 62 12.58 -1.60 -6.89
N VAL A 63 13.58 -2.44 -6.58
CA VAL A 63 14.98 -2.20 -6.93
C VAL A 63 15.17 -2.13 -8.45
N VAL A 64 14.55 -3.04 -9.19
CA VAL A 64 14.61 -3.06 -10.66
C VAL A 64 13.94 -1.81 -11.25
N VAL A 65 12.75 -1.46 -10.81
CA VAL A 65 12.04 -0.23 -11.24
C VAL A 65 12.88 1.00 -11.00
N LEU A 66 13.51 1.12 -9.83
CA LEU A 66 14.38 2.25 -9.50
C LEU A 66 15.71 2.24 -10.26
N ALA A 67 16.18 1.08 -10.71
CA ALA A 67 17.37 0.99 -11.56
C ALA A 67 17.09 1.44 -13.00
N PHE A 68 15.87 1.23 -13.49
CA PHE A 68 15.43 1.68 -14.82
C PHE A 68 14.92 3.12 -14.84
N ALA A 69 14.23 3.54 -13.78
CA ALA A 69 13.85 4.93 -13.62
C ALA A 69 15.09 5.71 -13.22
N ASP A 70 15.49 6.69 -14.01
CA ASP A 70 16.59 7.61 -13.69
C ASP A 70 16.15 8.55 -12.55
N ALA A 71 15.88 7.99 -11.38
CA ALA A 71 15.14 8.60 -10.29
C ALA A 71 15.86 9.85 -9.75
N SER A 72 17.18 9.88 -9.88
CA SER A 72 18.00 11.04 -9.55
C SER A 72 17.75 12.23 -10.49
N ALA A 73 17.62 11.96 -11.80
CA ALA A 73 17.27 12.97 -12.80
C ALA A 73 15.79 13.40 -12.68
N LEU A 74 14.87 12.47 -12.44
CA LEU A 74 13.46 12.83 -12.22
C LEU A 74 13.29 13.71 -10.97
N ALA A 75 13.99 13.39 -9.88
CA ALA A 75 13.92 14.15 -8.63
C ALA A 75 14.59 15.53 -8.70
N SER A 76 15.54 15.76 -9.63
CA SER A 76 16.13 17.08 -9.84
C SER A 76 15.19 18.00 -10.62
N HIS A 77 14.47 17.47 -11.61
CA HIS A 77 13.61 18.25 -12.50
C HIS A 77 12.18 18.49 -11.97
N HIS A 78 11.63 17.58 -11.16
CA HIS A 78 10.24 17.71 -10.70
C HIS A 78 10.10 17.68 -9.17
N PRO A 79 9.39 18.67 -8.56
CA PRO A 79 9.20 18.73 -7.11
C PRO A 79 8.42 17.52 -6.57
N TYR A 80 7.45 17.00 -7.33
CA TYR A 80 6.68 15.82 -6.94
C TYR A 80 7.52 14.54 -6.96
N ALA A 81 8.40 14.37 -7.94
CA ALA A 81 9.32 13.23 -8.00
C ALA A 81 10.33 13.28 -6.84
N ARG A 82 10.75 14.48 -6.42
CA ARG A 82 11.60 14.65 -5.25
C ARG A 82 10.93 14.14 -3.97
N LEU A 83 9.65 14.46 -3.75
CA LEU A 83 8.88 13.97 -2.60
C LEU A 83 8.72 12.44 -2.65
N ALA A 84 8.45 11.89 -3.83
CA ALA A 84 8.32 10.44 -4.03
C ALA A 84 9.60 9.66 -3.73
N PHE A 85 10.76 10.16 -4.18
CA PHE A 85 12.04 9.44 -4.05
C PHE A 85 12.88 9.85 -2.82
N ARG A 86 12.51 10.93 -2.13
CA ARG A 86 13.18 11.40 -0.90
C ARG A 86 12.15 11.73 0.20
N PRO A 87 11.42 10.74 0.73
CA PRO A 87 10.52 10.97 1.85
C PRO A 87 11.28 11.46 3.09
N THR A 88 10.63 12.36 3.84
CA THR A 88 11.14 12.85 5.12
C THR A 88 10.98 11.80 6.22
N ASP A 89 11.71 11.93 7.32
CA ASP A 89 11.54 11.04 8.47
C ASP A 89 10.13 11.12 9.06
N ARG A 90 9.51 12.32 9.04
CA ARG A 90 8.10 12.50 9.42
C ARG A 90 7.16 11.73 8.50
N THR A 91 7.40 11.76 7.18
CA THR A 91 6.61 10.99 6.20
C THR A 91 6.68 9.49 6.51
N LEU A 92 7.89 8.98 6.78
CA LEU A 92 8.09 7.56 7.12
C LEU A 92 7.43 7.20 8.46
N ALA A 93 7.48 8.09 9.45
CA ALA A 93 6.80 7.89 10.73
C ALA A 93 5.28 7.81 10.55
N VAL A 94 4.67 8.77 9.84
CA VAL A 94 3.21 8.76 9.57
C VAL A 94 2.81 7.52 8.77
N LEU A 95 3.59 7.16 7.75
CA LEU A 95 3.36 5.94 6.97
C LEU A 95 3.45 4.69 7.86
N GLY A 96 4.43 4.64 8.77
CA GLY A 96 4.55 3.58 9.77
C GLY A 96 3.34 3.50 10.69
N VAL A 97 2.79 4.63 11.12
CA VAL A 97 1.55 4.69 11.91
C VAL A 97 0.36 4.17 11.10
N PHE A 98 0.19 4.58 9.85
CA PHE A 98 -0.88 4.05 8.99
C PHE A 98 -0.75 2.55 8.77
N GLY A 99 0.47 2.06 8.50
CA GLY A 99 0.75 0.63 8.35
C GLY A 99 0.47 -0.15 9.63
N ALA A 100 0.91 0.35 10.78
CA ALA A 100 0.64 -0.26 12.08
C ALA A 100 -0.85 -0.30 12.40
N ALA A 101 -1.58 0.81 12.23
CA ALA A 101 -3.01 0.87 12.46
C ALA A 101 -3.77 -0.13 11.57
N THR A 102 -3.41 -0.21 10.29
CA THR A 102 -4.01 -1.15 9.34
C THR A 102 -3.71 -2.60 9.74
N ALA A 103 -2.46 -2.92 10.08
CA ALA A 103 -2.07 -4.25 10.53
C ALA A 103 -2.76 -4.64 11.83
N THR A 104 -2.85 -3.74 12.80
CA THR A 104 -3.56 -3.97 14.07
C THR A 104 -5.04 -4.20 13.83
N TYR A 105 -5.67 -3.42 12.96
CA TYR A 105 -7.07 -3.63 12.59
C TYR A 105 -7.30 -5.03 11.99
N LEU A 106 -6.47 -5.42 11.02
CA LEU A 106 -6.55 -6.75 10.41
C LEU A 106 -6.31 -7.87 11.42
N LEU A 107 -5.29 -7.74 12.28
CA LEU A 107 -5.01 -8.71 13.34
C LEU A 107 -6.16 -8.80 14.34
N ALA A 108 -6.78 -7.68 14.71
CA ALA A 108 -7.94 -7.67 15.59
C ALA A 108 -9.10 -8.45 14.97
N THR A 109 -9.39 -8.25 13.67
CA THR A 109 -10.46 -8.98 12.97
C THR A 109 -10.23 -10.49 12.88
N LEU A 110 -8.99 -10.97 13.04
CA LEU A 110 -8.67 -12.40 13.08
C LEU A 110 -8.94 -13.05 14.44
N VAL A 111 -8.99 -12.27 15.52
CA VAL A 111 -9.12 -12.78 16.90
C VAL A 111 -10.50 -12.50 17.48
N ALA A 112 -11.13 -11.39 17.08
CA ALA A 112 -12.44 -10.99 17.56
C ALA A 112 -13.22 -10.23 16.49
N THR A 113 -14.56 -10.31 16.56
CA THR A 113 -15.42 -9.43 15.78
C THR A 113 -15.24 -7.99 16.25
N VAL A 114 -14.93 -7.09 15.31
CA VAL A 114 -14.85 -5.66 15.60
C VAL A 114 -16.27 -5.18 15.97
N PRO A 115 -16.46 -4.50 17.11
CA PRO A 115 -17.76 -3.96 17.47
C PRO A 115 -18.29 -3.04 16.37
N GLY A 116 -19.56 -3.19 15.98
CA GLY A 116 -20.12 -2.44 14.84
C GLY A 116 -20.04 -0.92 14.97
N TRP A 117 -20.09 -0.37 16.19
CA TRP A 117 -19.89 1.07 16.41
C TRP A 117 -18.47 1.53 16.07
N LEU A 118 -17.46 0.69 16.35
CA LEU A 118 -16.08 0.99 16.04
C LEU A 118 -15.84 0.92 14.53
N ASP A 119 -16.43 -0.08 13.87
CA ASP A 119 -16.38 -0.20 12.42
C ASP A 119 -17.04 1.00 11.72
N LEU A 120 -18.20 1.47 12.23
CA LEU A 120 -18.86 2.69 11.73
C LEU A 120 -17.99 3.94 11.86
N VAL A 121 -17.27 4.08 12.98
CA VAL A 121 -16.35 5.22 13.19
C VAL A 121 -15.12 5.11 12.28
N LEU A 122 -14.64 3.90 12.00
CA LEU A 122 -13.45 3.66 11.16
C LEU A 122 -13.76 3.67 9.66
N ALA A 123 -14.99 3.37 9.25
CA ALA A 123 -15.44 3.33 7.86
C ALA A 123 -15.04 4.57 7.02
N PRO A 124 -15.26 5.83 7.47
CA PRO A 124 -14.83 7.00 6.70
C PRO A 124 -13.31 7.06 6.54
N PHE A 125 -12.53 6.66 7.54
CA PHE A 125 -11.07 6.60 7.44
C PHE A 125 -10.63 5.51 6.47
N GLY A 126 -11.26 4.33 6.53
CA GLY A 126 -11.04 3.24 5.58
C GLY A 126 -11.35 3.68 4.15
N LEU A 127 -12.45 4.42 3.94
CA LEU A 127 -12.82 4.97 2.64
C LEU A 127 -11.79 5.98 2.13
N VAL A 128 -11.32 6.89 2.97
CA VAL A 128 -10.28 7.85 2.58
C VAL A 128 -8.99 7.14 2.23
N LEU A 129 -8.57 6.13 3.00
CA LEU A 129 -7.35 5.37 2.72
C LEU A 129 -7.48 4.53 1.44
N ALA A 130 -8.64 3.92 1.21
CA ALA A 130 -8.91 3.04 0.07
C ALA A 130 -9.60 3.75 -1.11
N LEU A 131 -9.60 5.10 -1.14
CA LEU A 131 -10.38 5.87 -2.11
C LEU A 131 -10.12 5.46 -3.58
N PRO A 132 -8.87 5.29 -4.04
CA PRO A 132 -8.63 4.88 -5.43
C PRO A 132 -9.24 3.51 -5.75
N PHE A 133 -9.17 2.58 -4.80
CA PHE A 133 -9.78 1.27 -4.93
C PHE A 133 -11.30 1.33 -4.89
N ALA A 134 -11.89 2.15 -4.03
CA ALA A 134 -13.34 2.34 -3.98
C ALA A 134 -13.89 2.92 -5.29
N VAL A 135 -13.20 3.91 -5.86
CA VAL A 135 -13.57 4.53 -7.14
C VAL A 135 -13.47 3.53 -8.30
N SER A 136 -12.40 2.76 -8.36
CA SER A 136 -12.25 1.77 -9.45
C SER A 136 -13.21 0.60 -9.33
N TYR A 137 -13.50 0.15 -8.10
CA TYR A 137 -14.51 -0.89 -7.85
C TYR A 137 -15.91 -0.40 -8.25
N ALA A 138 -16.30 0.81 -7.82
CA ALA A 138 -17.56 1.42 -8.22
C ALA A 138 -17.64 1.59 -9.75
N GLY A 139 -16.56 2.02 -10.39
CA GLY A 139 -16.47 2.11 -11.84
C GLY A 139 -16.65 0.76 -12.54
N MET A 140 -16.06 -0.31 -12.00
CA MET A 140 -16.23 -1.67 -12.52
C MET A 140 -17.69 -2.14 -12.42
N VAL A 141 -18.37 -1.85 -11.31
CA VAL A 141 -19.80 -2.16 -11.13
C VAL A 141 -20.64 -1.42 -12.17
N VAL A 142 -20.44 -0.11 -12.33
CA VAL A 142 -21.17 0.70 -13.33
C VAL A 142 -20.93 0.20 -14.76
N VAL A 143 -19.69 -0.14 -15.11
CA VAL A 143 -19.35 -0.64 -16.45
C VAL A 143 -19.96 -2.02 -16.70
N THR A 144 -19.93 -2.91 -15.72
CA THR A 144 -20.49 -4.26 -15.84
C THR A 144 -22.01 -4.20 -15.98
N ASP A 145 -22.66 -3.33 -15.21
CA ASP A 145 -24.10 -3.08 -15.30
C ASP A 145 -24.48 -2.48 -16.66
N ALA A 146 -23.75 -1.48 -17.13
CA ALA A 146 -24.01 -0.84 -18.42
C ALA A 146 -23.79 -1.76 -19.64
N LEU A 147 -22.85 -2.70 -19.55
CA LEU A 147 -22.52 -3.62 -20.64
C LEU A 147 -23.32 -4.94 -20.59
N LEU A 148 -24.07 -5.20 -19.50
CA LEU A 148 -24.78 -6.46 -19.24
C LEU A 148 -23.90 -7.71 -19.45
N SER A 149 -22.58 -7.56 -19.30
CA SER A 149 -21.62 -8.64 -19.53
C SER A 149 -20.46 -8.50 -18.55
N GLU A 150 -20.07 -9.63 -17.97
CA GLU A 150 -18.95 -9.65 -17.04
C GLU A 150 -17.62 -9.52 -17.79
N PRO A 151 -16.73 -8.58 -17.37
CA PRO A 151 -15.42 -8.47 -17.98
C PRO A 151 -14.59 -9.74 -17.73
N PRO A 152 -13.68 -10.12 -18.64
CA PRO A 152 -12.82 -11.28 -18.46
C PRO A 152 -12.04 -11.23 -17.15
N THR A 153 -11.83 -12.38 -16.50
CA THR A 153 -11.14 -12.48 -15.19
C THR A 153 -9.75 -11.82 -15.19
N ARG A 154 -9.01 -11.89 -16.30
CA ARG A 154 -7.71 -11.20 -16.45
C ARG A 154 -7.84 -9.68 -16.32
N VAL A 155 -8.87 -9.11 -16.93
CA VAL A 155 -9.13 -7.66 -16.86
C VAL A 155 -9.49 -7.26 -15.43
N GLN A 156 -10.36 -8.03 -14.77
CA GLN A 156 -10.71 -7.78 -13.37
C GLN A 156 -9.48 -7.81 -12.46
N THR A 157 -8.62 -8.82 -12.61
CA THR A 157 -7.37 -8.95 -11.85
C THR A 157 -6.42 -7.78 -12.09
N VAL A 158 -6.24 -7.35 -13.33
CA VAL A 158 -5.39 -6.19 -13.65
C VAL A 158 -5.96 -4.92 -13.04
N VAL A 159 -7.26 -4.68 -13.17
CA VAL A 159 -7.91 -3.51 -12.59
C VAL A 159 -7.74 -3.50 -11.07
N VAL A 160 -7.98 -4.63 -10.39
CA VAL A 160 -7.77 -4.76 -8.94
C VAL A 160 -6.32 -4.47 -8.56
N ALA A 161 -5.36 -5.07 -9.26
CA ALA A 161 -3.93 -4.89 -8.97
C ALA A 161 -3.51 -3.41 -9.14
N VAL A 162 -3.91 -2.77 -10.25
CA VAL A 162 -3.63 -1.35 -10.52
C VAL A 162 -4.28 -0.46 -9.46
N SER A 163 -5.51 -0.77 -9.08
CA SER A 163 -6.26 0.00 -8.08
C SER A 163 -5.60 -0.06 -6.69
N LEU A 164 -5.10 -1.23 -6.32
CA LEU A 164 -4.35 -1.41 -5.07
C LEU A 164 -2.99 -0.70 -5.12
N ALA A 165 -2.29 -0.72 -6.26
CA ALA A 165 -1.06 0.04 -6.45
C ALA A 165 -1.32 1.56 -6.32
N LEU A 166 -2.38 2.07 -6.96
CA LEU A 166 -2.80 3.46 -6.83
C LEU A 166 -3.19 3.82 -5.39
N THR A 167 -3.82 2.90 -4.68
CA THR A 167 -4.14 3.06 -3.25
C THR A 167 -2.88 3.16 -2.42
N ALA A 168 -1.86 2.34 -2.69
CA ALA A 168 -0.58 2.43 -2.00
C ALA A 168 0.14 3.77 -2.26
N VAL A 169 0.11 4.26 -3.50
CA VAL A 169 0.63 5.58 -3.88
C VAL A 169 -0.15 6.69 -3.16
N TRP A 170 -1.47 6.57 -3.09
CA TRP A 170 -2.36 7.50 -2.40
C TRP A 170 -2.09 7.56 -0.90
N VAL A 171 -1.92 6.43 -0.23
CA VAL A 171 -1.56 6.37 1.20
C VAL A 171 -0.21 7.03 1.45
N PHE A 172 0.77 6.83 0.56
CA PHE A 172 2.05 7.53 0.64
C PHE A 172 1.89 9.05 0.47
N ALA A 173 1.05 9.50 -0.46
CA ALA A 173 0.75 10.91 -0.65
C ALA A 173 0.06 11.52 0.57
N LEU A 174 -0.91 10.82 1.16
CA LEU A 174 -1.57 11.21 2.41
C LEU A 174 -0.58 11.31 3.57
N ALA A 175 0.33 10.33 3.71
CA ALA A 175 1.37 10.37 4.74
C ALA A 175 2.30 11.57 4.54
N THR A 176 2.64 11.89 3.29
CA THR A 176 3.47 13.06 2.96
C THR A 176 2.77 14.37 3.28
N GLY A 177 1.49 14.51 2.90
CA GLY A 177 0.68 15.69 3.21
C GLY A 177 0.48 15.88 4.71
N THR A 178 0.16 14.81 5.43
CA THR A 178 -0.01 14.82 6.90
C THR A 178 1.29 15.22 7.60
N ALA A 179 2.42 14.66 7.18
CA ALA A 179 3.74 15.03 7.72
C ALA A 179 4.08 16.51 7.47
N GLY A 180 3.72 17.04 6.30
CA GLY A 180 3.87 18.45 5.97
C GLY A 180 3.05 19.36 6.87
N LEU A 181 1.79 18.98 7.13
CA LEU A 181 0.92 19.68 8.09
C LEU A 181 1.52 19.59 9.50
N LEU A 182 1.87 18.41 10.01
CA LEU A 182 2.48 18.31 11.35
C LEU A 182 3.75 19.15 11.50
N GLY A 183 4.54 19.28 10.43
CA GLY A 183 5.72 20.13 10.40
C GLY A 183 5.44 21.63 10.44
N SER A 184 4.33 22.11 9.87
CA SER A 184 3.97 23.53 9.92
C SER A 184 3.36 23.96 11.25
N TRP A 185 2.88 23.00 12.06
CA TRP A 185 2.26 23.25 13.37
C TRP A 185 3.25 23.17 14.53
N LEU A 186 4.44 22.59 14.35
CA LEU A 186 5.47 22.52 15.38
C LEU A 186 6.33 23.80 15.37
N PRO A 187 6.45 24.53 16.49
CA PRO A 187 7.31 25.70 16.56
C PRO A 187 8.79 25.31 16.38
N ALA A 188 9.55 26.18 15.71
CA ALA A 188 10.97 26.00 15.36
C ALA A 188 11.90 25.66 16.54
N SER A 189 11.45 25.86 17.80
CA SER A 189 12.19 25.51 19.01
C SER A 189 12.27 24.00 19.30
N ALA A 190 11.51 23.16 18.59
CA ALA A 190 11.57 21.70 18.72
C ALA A 190 12.47 21.01 17.68
N GLU A 191 13.04 21.75 16.72
CA GLU A 191 13.88 21.19 15.64
C GLU A 191 15.37 21.11 15.99
N SER A 192 15.79 21.60 17.16
CA SER A 192 17.18 21.49 17.64
C SER A 192 17.29 20.53 18.83
N ARG A 193 17.29 19.23 18.56
CA ARG A 193 17.94 18.22 19.42
C ARG A 193 18.18 16.92 18.67
#